data_AF-A0A963N7V1-F1
#
_entry.id   AF-A0A963N7V1-F1
#
_cell.length_a   1.000
_cell.length_b   1.000
_cell.length_c   1.000
_cell.angle_alpha   90.00
_cell.angle_beta   90.00
_cell.angle_gamma   90.00
#
_symmetry.space_group_name_H-M   'P 1'
#
loop_
_entity.id
_entity.type
_entity.pdbx_description
1 polymer ?
#
loop_
_entity_poly.entity_id
_entity_poly.type
_entity_poly.pdbx_seq_one_letter_code
_entity_poly.pdbx_strand_id
1 'polypeptide(L)'
;MNEQQQAAILTLSLMAAFADGGKDESERTEIKRIADALAGEGTINIAALYQDVLLKRVSMSSAAAALTTTETRQLAFEMAVCVCDADGVQSSAEKAFLDALRDALALDSQQSAAYSQQAEAVASLPTLAGGDKATPAATAEARPAANASEYASTMSDGELDKTIINAAILNGA
;
A
#
# COMPACT_ATOMS: atom_id res chain seq x y z
N MET A 1 -13.16 -7.09 -13.36
CA MET A 1 -11.78 -7.01 -13.89
C MET A 1 -11.80 -7.61 -15.28
N ASN A 2 -11.26 -6.92 -16.30
CA ASN A 2 -11.28 -7.40 -17.69
C ASN A 2 -10.06 -8.30 -17.98
N GLU A 3 -10.13 -9.14 -19.01
CA GLU A 3 -9.01 -10.01 -19.46
C GLU A 3 -7.74 -9.20 -19.76
N GLN A 4 -7.89 -8.02 -20.36
CA GLN A 4 -6.75 -7.12 -20.64
C GLN A 4 -6.10 -6.58 -19.35
N GLN A 5 -6.87 -6.33 -18.30
CA GLN A 5 -6.34 -5.90 -17.00
C GLN A 5 -5.66 -7.07 -16.27
N GLN A 6 -6.23 -8.27 -16.34
CA GLN A 6 -5.60 -9.49 -15.81
C GLN A 6 -4.27 -9.76 -16.52
N ALA A 7 -4.24 -9.67 -17.86
CA ALA A 7 -3.01 -9.83 -18.63
C ALA A 7 -1.97 -8.76 -18.27
N ALA A 8 -2.39 -7.51 -18.04
CA ALA A 8 -1.49 -6.44 -17.61
C ALA A 8 -0.91 -6.69 -16.21
N ILE A 9 -1.72 -7.12 -15.25
CA ILE A 9 -1.28 -7.48 -13.89
C ILE A 9 -0.26 -8.61 -13.97
N LEU A 10 -0.56 -9.68 -14.70
CA LEU A 10 0.35 -10.81 -14.88
C LEU A 10 1.65 -10.39 -15.56
N THR A 11 1.57 -9.51 -16.56
CA THR A 11 2.76 -8.98 -17.26
C THR A 11 3.65 -8.20 -16.29
N LEU A 12 3.08 -7.37 -15.42
CA LEU A 12 3.83 -6.60 -14.42
C LEU A 12 4.46 -7.50 -13.35
N SER A 13 3.72 -8.47 -12.83
CA SER A 13 4.27 -9.47 -11.90
C SER A 13 5.40 -10.28 -12.53
N LEU A 14 5.28 -10.59 -13.82
CA LEU A 14 6.31 -11.31 -14.55
C LEU A 14 7.56 -10.47 -14.78
N MET A 15 7.39 -9.18 -15.11
CA MET A 15 8.51 -8.25 -15.19
C MET A 15 9.23 -8.08 -13.85
N ALA A 16 8.48 -8.11 -12.73
CA ALA A 16 9.03 -8.04 -11.38
C ALA A 16 9.92 -9.25 -11.08
N ALA A 17 9.45 -10.46 -11.38
CA ALA A 17 10.23 -11.69 -11.21
C ALA A 17 11.55 -11.68 -12.01
N PHE A 18 11.56 -11.06 -13.19
CA PHE A 18 12.76 -11.01 -14.03
C PHE A 18 13.68 -9.82 -13.75
N ALA A 19 13.37 -8.97 -12.76
CA ALA A 19 14.12 -7.75 -12.50
C ALA A 19 15.53 -8.01 -11.96
N ASP A 20 15.74 -9.10 -11.22
CA ASP A 20 17.04 -9.48 -10.66
C ASP A 20 17.93 -10.29 -11.63
N GLY A 21 17.36 -10.76 -12.74
CA GLY A 21 18.04 -11.60 -13.72
C GLY A 21 18.16 -13.07 -13.32
N GLY A 22 17.50 -13.47 -12.23
CA GLY A 22 17.20 -14.84 -11.88
C GLY A 22 16.47 -15.51 -13.04
N LYS A 23 16.94 -16.71 -13.39
CA LYS A 23 16.28 -17.57 -14.36
C LYS A 23 16.12 -18.93 -13.72
N ASP A 24 15.63 -18.91 -12.50
CA ASP A 24 15.48 -20.10 -11.71
C ASP A 24 14.20 -20.84 -12.12
N GLU A 25 14.30 -22.17 -12.16
CA GLU A 25 13.18 -23.04 -12.53
C GLU A 25 12.03 -22.92 -11.51
N SER A 26 12.37 -22.52 -10.28
CA SER A 26 11.46 -22.18 -9.18
C SER A 26 10.58 -20.97 -9.50
N GLU A 27 11.18 -19.85 -9.93
CA GLU A 27 10.44 -18.61 -10.29
C GLU A 27 9.43 -18.91 -11.40
N ARG A 28 9.87 -19.64 -12.42
CA ARG A 28 9.03 -20.02 -13.55
C ARG A 28 7.85 -20.90 -13.13
N THR A 29 8.05 -21.75 -12.11
CA THR A 29 7.00 -22.61 -11.57
C THR A 29 5.99 -21.80 -10.76
N GLU A 30 6.44 -20.86 -9.93
CA GLU A 30 5.57 -20.04 -9.09
C GLU A 30 4.75 -19.03 -9.91
N ILE A 31 5.40 -18.39 -10.89
CA ILE A 31 4.73 -17.58 -11.91
C ILE A 31 3.63 -18.39 -12.60
N LYS A 32 3.93 -19.61 -13.02
CA LYS A 32 2.95 -20.46 -13.72
C LYS A 32 1.77 -20.79 -12.81
N ARG A 33 2.01 -21.02 -11.52
CA ARG A 33 0.98 -21.28 -10.51
C ARG A 33 0.08 -20.05 -10.28
N ILE A 34 0.68 -18.87 -10.10
CA ILE A 34 -0.07 -17.60 -9.91
C ILE A 34 -0.88 -17.28 -11.17
N ALA A 35 -0.27 -17.49 -12.33
CA ALA A 35 -0.92 -17.30 -13.62
C ALA A 35 -2.09 -18.26 -13.83
N ASP A 36 -1.97 -19.53 -13.47
CA ASP A 36 -3.05 -20.53 -13.55
C ASP A 36 -4.20 -20.18 -12.59
N ALA A 37 -3.87 -19.76 -11.36
CA ALA A 37 -4.85 -19.31 -10.37
C ALA A 37 -5.63 -18.05 -10.81
N LEU A 38 -4.98 -17.12 -11.52
CA LEU A 38 -5.61 -15.88 -11.98
C LEU A 38 -6.29 -16.03 -13.35
N ALA A 39 -5.80 -16.93 -14.21
CA ALA A 39 -6.38 -17.19 -15.53
C ALA A 39 -7.71 -17.94 -15.44
N GLY A 40 -7.91 -18.85 -14.47
CA GLY A 40 -9.17 -19.58 -14.32
C GLY A 40 -9.65 -20.24 -15.63
N GLU A 41 -10.93 -20.09 -15.99
CA GLU A 41 -11.50 -20.51 -17.30
C GLU A 41 -11.15 -19.56 -18.47
N GLY A 42 -10.37 -18.51 -18.23
CA GLY A 42 -10.04 -17.48 -19.22
C GLY A 42 -9.04 -17.93 -20.27
N THR A 43 -9.21 -17.44 -21.50
CA THR A 43 -8.34 -17.70 -22.66
C THR A 43 -7.03 -16.91 -22.66
N ILE A 44 -6.50 -16.52 -21.50
CA ILE A 44 -5.26 -15.75 -21.42
C ILE A 44 -4.08 -16.66 -21.74
N ASN A 45 -3.39 -16.38 -22.84
CA ASN A 45 -2.23 -17.15 -23.26
C ASN A 45 -0.98 -16.75 -22.45
N ILE A 46 -0.82 -17.35 -21.28
CA ILE A 46 0.30 -17.12 -20.35
C ILE A 46 1.67 -17.36 -21.04
N ALA A 47 1.76 -18.36 -21.90
CA ALA A 47 3.00 -18.67 -22.62
C ALA A 47 3.41 -17.53 -23.57
N ALA A 48 2.44 -16.90 -24.22
CA ALA A 48 2.70 -15.73 -25.08
C ALA A 48 3.15 -14.52 -24.26
N LEU A 49 2.49 -14.22 -23.14
CA LEU A 49 2.89 -13.13 -22.23
C LEU A 49 4.31 -13.35 -21.68
N TYR A 50 4.63 -14.58 -21.32
CA TYR A 50 5.96 -14.94 -20.86
C TYR A 50 7.03 -14.69 -21.93
N GLN A 51 6.74 -15.07 -23.17
CA GLN A 51 7.63 -14.81 -24.29
C GLN A 51 7.73 -13.32 -24.62
N ASP A 52 6.64 -12.56 -24.48
CA ASP A 52 6.63 -11.12 -24.71
C ASP A 52 7.51 -10.37 -23.72
N VAL A 53 7.48 -10.74 -22.45
CA VAL A 53 8.35 -10.15 -21.41
C VAL A 53 9.81 -10.53 -21.64
N LEU A 54 10.10 -11.82 -21.92
CA LEU A 54 11.46 -12.26 -22.22
C LEU A 54 12.06 -11.58 -23.46
N LEU A 55 11.24 -11.38 -24.50
CA LEU A 55 11.64 -10.69 -25.73
C LEU A 55 11.55 -9.16 -25.60
N LYS A 56 11.18 -8.62 -24.43
CA LYS A 56 10.97 -7.18 -24.18
C LYS A 56 10.02 -6.51 -25.17
N ARG A 57 9.00 -7.25 -25.66
CA ARG A 57 7.96 -6.75 -26.57
C ARG A 57 6.93 -5.88 -25.86
N VAL A 58 6.88 -5.95 -24.53
CA VAL A 58 5.99 -5.20 -23.65
C VAL A 58 6.81 -4.33 -22.69
N SER A 59 6.27 -3.16 -22.32
CA SER A 59 6.89 -2.23 -21.38
C SER A 59 6.02 -2.02 -20.14
N MET A 60 6.67 -1.72 -19.01
CA MET A 60 6.00 -1.41 -17.75
C MET A 60 4.96 -0.30 -17.91
N SER A 61 5.29 0.78 -18.64
CA SER A 61 4.39 1.91 -18.88
C SER A 61 3.14 1.50 -19.68
N SER A 62 3.29 0.60 -20.66
CA SER A 62 2.16 0.10 -21.46
C SER A 62 1.21 -0.75 -20.61
N ALA A 63 1.77 -1.64 -19.78
CA ALA A 63 0.98 -2.47 -18.89
C ALA A 63 0.29 -1.64 -17.78
N ALA A 64 0.98 -0.66 -17.20
CA ALA A 64 0.40 0.26 -16.22
C ALA A 64 -0.75 1.09 -16.83
N ALA A 65 -0.62 1.53 -18.09
CA ALA A 65 -1.66 2.27 -18.79
C ALA A 65 -2.94 1.45 -19.07
N ALA A 66 -2.82 0.12 -19.16
CA ALA A 66 -3.98 -0.78 -19.31
C ALA A 66 -4.80 -0.91 -18.02
N LEU A 67 -4.25 -0.54 -16.87
CA LEU A 67 -4.94 -0.53 -15.59
C LEU A 67 -5.71 0.78 -15.43
N THR A 68 -7.02 0.72 -15.65
CA THR A 68 -7.87 1.92 -15.64
C THR A 68 -8.38 2.27 -14.25
N THR A 69 -8.52 1.28 -13.35
CA THR A 69 -9.06 1.49 -12.01
C THR A 69 -7.97 1.50 -10.96
N THR A 70 -8.26 2.20 -9.87
CA THR A 70 -7.43 2.27 -8.67
C THR A 70 -7.18 0.88 -8.05
N GLU A 71 -8.23 0.08 -7.90
CA GLU A 71 -8.12 -1.28 -7.34
C GLU A 71 -7.21 -2.18 -8.17
N THR A 72 -7.26 -2.08 -9.50
CA THR A 72 -6.39 -2.90 -10.37
C THR A 72 -4.93 -2.48 -10.31
N ARG A 73 -4.65 -1.19 -10.12
CA ARG A 73 -3.28 -0.69 -9.89
C ARG A 73 -2.71 -1.18 -8.55
N GLN A 74 -3.49 -1.13 -7.48
CA GLN A 74 -3.08 -1.66 -6.18
C GLN A 74 -2.82 -3.15 -6.24
N LEU A 75 -3.74 -3.92 -6.83
CA LEU A 75 -3.58 -5.36 -7.00
C LEU A 75 -2.33 -5.70 -7.82
N ALA A 76 -2.04 -4.97 -8.90
CA ALA A 76 -0.83 -5.19 -9.69
C ALA A 76 0.45 -5.02 -8.85
N PHE A 77 0.48 -3.99 -8.00
CA PHE A 77 1.61 -3.71 -7.13
C PHE A 77 1.76 -4.78 -6.03
N GLU A 78 0.67 -5.15 -5.35
CA GLU A 78 0.71 -6.22 -4.34
C GLU A 78 1.18 -7.54 -4.94
N MET A 79 0.68 -7.91 -6.12
CA MET A 79 1.12 -9.12 -6.80
C MET A 79 2.60 -9.06 -7.19
N ALA A 80 3.11 -7.91 -7.63
CA ALA A 80 4.54 -7.75 -7.92
C ALA A 80 5.40 -7.88 -6.65
N VAL A 81 4.96 -7.31 -5.53
CA VAL A 81 5.65 -7.42 -4.23
C VAL A 81 5.65 -8.86 -3.74
N CYS A 82 4.51 -9.56 -3.80
CA CYS A 82 4.40 -10.97 -3.40
C CYS A 82 5.34 -11.87 -4.19
N VAL A 83 5.53 -11.60 -5.49
CA VAL A 83 6.46 -12.38 -6.32
C VAL A 83 7.90 -12.10 -5.92
N CYS A 84 8.29 -10.84 -5.72
CA CYS A 84 9.65 -10.50 -5.25
C CYS A 84 9.94 -10.96 -3.80
N ASP A 85 8.91 -11.14 -2.97
CA ASP A 85 9.05 -11.66 -1.60
C ASP A 85 9.07 -13.20 -1.55
N ALA A 86 8.50 -13.88 -2.55
CA ALA A 86 8.45 -15.34 -2.62
C ALA A 86 9.85 -15.97 -2.67
N ASP A 87 10.82 -15.29 -3.28
CA ASP A 87 12.23 -15.72 -3.34
C ASP A 87 13.03 -15.31 -2.09
N GLY A 88 12.37 -14.66 -1.12
CA GLY A 88 12.87 -14.38 0.22
C GLY A 88 13.41 -12.96 0.39
N VAL A 89 14.64 -12.69 -0.08
CA VAL A 89 15.28 -11.38 0.11
C VAL A 89 15.29 -10.60 -1.18
N GLN A 90 14.47 -9.54 -1.22
CA GLN A 90 14.46 -8.59 -2.34
C GLN A 90 15.85 -8.00 -2.59
N SER A 91 16.37 -8.29 -3.78
CA SER A 91 17.60 -7.74 -4.33
C SER A 91 17.49 -6.23 -4.54
N SER A 92 18.63 -5.57 -4.75
CA SER A 92 18.65 -4.14 -5.09
C SER A 92 17.96 -3.82 -6.42
N ALA A 93 17.97 -4.77 -7.36
CA ALA A 93 17.35 -4.61 -8.66
C ALA A 93 15.81 -4.67 -8.57
N GLU A 94 15.27 -5.59 -7.78
CA GLU A 94 13.83 -5.69 -7.53
C GLU A 94 13.30 -4.47 -6.77
N LYS A 95 14.03 -3.98 -5.77
CA LYS A 95 13.64 -2.74 -5.07
C LYS A 95 13.57 -1.54 -6.01
N ALA A 96 14.54 -1.42 -6.93
CA ALA A 96 14.52 -0.37 -7.94
C ALA A 96 13.35 -0.55 -8.93
N PHE A 97 13.04 -1.79 -9.30
CA PHE A 97 11.89 -2.09 -10.14
C PHE A 97 10.57 -1.75 -9.44
N LEU A 98 10.40 -2.12 -8.17
CA LEU A 98 9.19 -1.82 -7.39
C LEU A 98 9.00 -0.32 -7.18
N ASP A 99 10.08 0.45 -6.97
CA ASP A 99 9.99 1.91 -6.89
C ASP A 99 9.56 2.52 -8.24
N ALA A 100 10.14 2.05 -9.34
CA ALA A 100 9.74 2.48 -10.68
C ALA A 100 8.29 2.08 -11.03
N LEU A 101 7.84 0.90 -10.58
CA LEU A 101 6.47 0.43 -10.74
C LEU A 101 5.49 1.29 -9.94
N ARG A 102 5.87 1.66 -8.71
CA ARG A 102 5.06 2.54 -7.84
C ARG A 102 4.85 3.92 -8.46
N ASP A 103 5.91 4.50 -9.04
CA ASP A 103 5.85 5.75 -9.80
C ASP A 103 4.97 5.62 -11.04
N ALA A 104 5.17 4.56 -11.84
CA ALA A 104 4.39 4.31 -13.05
C ALA A 104 2.89 4.06 -12.80
N LEU A 105 2.55 3.49 -11.64
CA LEU A 105 1.17 3.28 -11.20
C LEU A 105 0.58 4.50 -10.48
N ALA A 106 1.38 5.56 -10.26
CA ALA A 106 1.00 6.78 -9.55
C ALA A 106 0.41 6.53 -8.14
N LEU A 107 0.90 5.50 -7.43
CA LEU A 107 0.34 5.08 -6.14
C LEU A 107 0.60 6.11 -5.02
N ASP A 108 1.65 6.92 -5.12
CA ASP A 108 1.99 7.97 -4.12
C ASP A 108 0.96 9.11 -4.05
N SER A 109 0.38 9.51 -5.18
CA SER A 109 -0.74 10.47 -5.19
C SER A 109 -1.97 9.89 -4.49
N GLN A 110 -2.13 8.57 -4.54
CA GLN A 110 -3.26 7.87 -3.98
C GLN A 110 -3.10 7.61 -2.47
N GLN A 111 -1.90 7.27 -2.01
CA GLN A 111 -1.61 7.16 -0.56
C GLN A 111 -1.80 8.52 0.11
N SER A 112 -1.32 9.59 -0.52
CA SER A 112 -1.54 10.97 -0.06
C SER A 112 -3.02 11.36 -0.02
N ALA A 113 -3.82 10.95 -1.01
CA ALA A 113 -5.27 11.17 -1.03
C ALA A 113 -6.00 10.35 0.06
N ALA A 114 -5.60 9.10 0.27
CA ALA A 114 -6.15 8.23 1.32
C ALA A 114 -5.82 8.76 2.72
N TYR A 115 -4.60 9.26 2.94
CA TYR A 115 -4.22 9.94 4.19
C TYR A 115 -5.01 11.24 4.38
N SER A 116 -5.24 12.02 3.33
CA SER A 116 -6.05 13.25 3.41
C SER A 116 -7.50 12.94 3.78
N GLN A 117 -8.11 11.93 3.17
CA GLN A 117 -9.47 11.49 3.49
C GLN A 117 -9.60 10.90 4.89
N GLN A 118 -8.59 10.16 5.38
CA GLN A 118 -8.58 9.67 6.76
C GLN A 118 -8.46 10.83 7.76
N ALA A 119 -7.63 11.85 7.47
CA ALA A 119 -7.53 13.04 8.31
C ALA A 119 -8.83 13.85 8.37
N GLU A 120 -9.55 14.00 7.24
CA GLU A 120 -10.86 14.63 7.18
C GLU A 120 -11.95 13.82 7.90
N ALA A 121 -11.85 12.48 7.91
CA ALA A 121 -12.76 11.63 8.68
C ALA A 121 -12.60 11.80 10.20
N VAL A 122 -11.38 12.07 10.70
CA VAL A 122 -11.17 12.39 12.12
C VAL A 122 -11.64 13.82 12.46
N ALA A 123 -11.56 14.76 11.52
CA ALA A 123 -12.04 16.13 11.68
C ALA A 123 -13.57 16.27 11.59
N SER A 124 -14.28 15.25 11.06
CA SER A 124 -15.73 15.23 10.92
C SER A 124 -16.47 14.63 12.13
N LEU A 125 -15.76 14.27 13.20
CA LEU A 125 -16.37 13.91 14.47
C LEU A 125 -17.04 15.16 15.07
N PRO A 126 -18.37 15.15 15.29
CA PRO A 126 -19.06 16.30 15.85
C PRO A 126 -18.53 16.55 17.25
N THR A 127 -17.84 17.67 17.44
CA THR A 127 -17.50 18.18 18.77
C THR A 127 -18.80 18.55 19.46
N LEU A 128 -19.33 17.65 20.29
CA LEU A 128 -20.48 17.92 21.14
C LEU A 128 -20.10 19.04 22.11
N ALA A 129 -20.73 20.18 21.90
CA ALA A 129 -20.56 21.41 22.65
C ALA A 129 -20.79 21.22 24.15
N GLY A 130 -19.83 21.70 24.96
CA GLY A 130 -20.08 22.25 26.29
C GLY A 130 -19.69 23.73 26.23
N GLY A 131 -20.69 24.62 26.14
CA GLY A 131 -20.46 26.05 26.05
C GLY A 131 -20.01 26.66 27.38
N ASP A 132 -19.17 27.68 27.31
CA ASP A 132 -19.46 28.96 27.95
C ASP A 132 -18.74 30.09 27.21
N LYS A 133 -19.23 31.29 27.42
CA LYS A 133 -19.26 32.44 26.54
C LYS A 133 -18.16 33.43 26.92
N ALA A 134 -17.27 33.83 26.01
CA ALA A 134 -16.63 35.15 26.06
C ALA A 134 -15.93 35.55 24.75
N THR A 135 -16.13 36.81 24.40
CA THR A 135 -15.84 37.60 23.19
C THR A 135 -14.34 37.87 22.87
N PRO A 136 -14.03 38.41 21.67
CA PRO A 136 -12.69 38.43 21.06
C PRO A 136 -11.88 39.72 21.36
N ALA A 137 -10.54 39.64 21.38
CA ALA A 137 -9.63 40.75 21.06
C ALA A 137 -8.14 40.34 20.94
N ALA A 138 -7.60 40.56 19.73
CA ALA A 138 -6.34 41.23 19.38
C ALA A 138 -4.94 40.77 19.88
N THR A 139 -4.05 40.66 18.88
CA THR A 139 -2.62 41.08 18.78
C THR A 139 -1.46 40.28 19.40
N ALA A 140 -0.53 39.98 18.48
CA ALA A 140 0.94 40.12 18.55
C ALA A 140 1.80 39.04 19.23
N GLU A 141 2.56 38.35 18.36
CA GLU A 141 4.00 38.08 18.41
C GLU A 141 4.68 37.73 19.76
N ALA A 142 5.20 36.49 19.87
CA ALA A 142 6.59 36.21 20.24
C ALA A 142 6.87 34.69 20.29
N ARG A 143 7.90 34.23 19.55
CA ARG A 143 8.72 33.06 19.91
C ARG A 143 9.65 33.47 21.07
N PRO A 144 10.24 32.58 21.90
CA PRO A 144 11.07 31.46 21.42
C PRO A 144 11.10 30.16 22.26
N ALA A 145 11.70 29.14 21.61
CA ALA A 145 12.53 28.06 22.15
C ALA A 145 11.89 26.80 22.78
N ALA A 146 12.23 25.68 22.11
CA ALA A 146 12.69 24.38 22.61
C ALA A 146 11.96 23.72 23.78
N ASN A 147 11.54 22.46 23.59
CA ASN A 147 12.07 21.28 24.30
C ASN A 147 11.50 20.01 23.66
N ALA A 148 12.40 19.14 23.21
CA ALA A 148 12.10 17.73 23.03
C ALA A 148 11.87 17.13 24.42
N SER A 149 10.72 16.50 24.65
CA SER A 149 10.62 15.36 25.56
C SER A 149 9.22 14.75 25.52
N GLU A 150 9.24 13.44 25.26
CA GLU A 150 8.51 12.44 26.02
C GLU A 150 7.00 12.30 25.79
N TYR A 151 6.68 11.09 25.34
CA TYR A 151 5.40 10.39 25.45
C TYR A 151 4.90 10.35 26.91
N ALA A 152 4.64 11.51 27.50
CA ALA A 152 3.98 11.62 28.79
C ALA A 152 2.50 11.32 28.56
N SER A 153 2.08 10.10 28.91
CA SER A 153 0.68 9.75 29.08
C SER A 153 0.00 10.87 29.86
N THR A 154 -0.95 11.56 29.24
CA THR A 154 -1.75 12.62 29.88
C THR A 154 -2.77 12.05 30.87
N MET A 155 -2.63 10.77 31.22
CA MET A 155 -3.51 10.07 32.14
C MET A 155 -2.92 10.16 33.54
N SER A 156 -3.71 10.69 34.46
CA SER A 156 -3.35 10.73 35.87
C SER A 156 -3.28 9.30 36.42
N ASP A 157 -2.46 9.07 37.44
CA ASP A 157 -2.28 7.74 38.06
C ASP A 157 -3.63 7.09 38.46
N GLY A 158 -4.57 7.90 38.97
CA GLY A 158 -5.93 7.44 39.30
C GLY A 158 -6.84 7.12 38.11
N GLU A 159 -6.56 7.68 36.92
CA GLU A 159 -7.26 7.32 35.68
C GLU A 159 -6.73 5.99 35.14
N LEU A 160 -5.42 5.75 35.30
CA LEU A 160 -4.76 4.50 34.93
C LEU A 160 -5.28 3.33 35.78
N ASP A 161 -5.40 3.50 37.10
CA ASP A 161 -5.94 2.49 38.01
C ASP A 161 -7.38 2.08 37.66
N LYS A 162 -8.22 3.07 37.31
CA LYS A 162 -9.58 2.82 36.81
C LYS A 162 -9.59 2.03 35.51
N THR A 163 -8.71 2.33 34.57
CA THR A 163 -8.62 1.56 33.32
C THR A 163 -8.15 0.12 33.54
N ILE A 164 -7.26 -0.11 34.50
CA ILE A 164 -6.81 -1.46 34.86
C ILE A 164 -7.95 -2.28 35.46
N ILE A 165 -8.72 -1.70 36.39
CA ILE A 165 -9.89 -2.38 36.99
C ILE A 165 -10.95 -2.70 35.92
N ASN A 166 -11.26 -1.75 35.03
CA ASN A 166 -12.24 -1.98 33.98
C ASN A 166 -11.79 -3.05 32.98
N ALA A 167 -10.50 -3.07 32.62
CA ALA A 167 -9.94 -4.09 31.72
C ALA A 167 -9.93 -5.49 32.36
N ALA A 168 -9.69 -5.58 33.67
CA ALA A 168 -9.74 -6.83 34.43
C ALA A 168 -11.17 -7.39 34.53
N ILE A 169 -12.19 -6.53 34.62
CA ILE A 169 -13.60 -6.95 34.59
C ILE A 169 -14.00 -7.44 33.19
N LEU A 170 -13.51 -6.80 32.13
CA LEU A 170 -13.87 -7.14 30.75
C LEU A 170 -13.25 -8.46 30.25
N ASN A 171 -12.03 -8.78 30.70
CA ASN A 171 -11.35 -10.04 30.35
C ASN A 171 -11.55 -11.16 31.38
N GLY A 172 -12.31 -10.89 32.44
CA GLY A 172 -12.57 -11.80 33.55
C GLY A 172 -14.05 -12.18 33.64
N ALA A 173 -14.58 -12.84 32.60
CA ALA A 173 -15.77 -13.69 32.63
C ALA A 173 -15.61 -14.85 31.64
#